data_AF-A0A7J9Z0H3-F1
#
_entry.id   AF-A0A7J9Z0H3-F1
#
_cell.length_a   1.000
_cell.length_b   1.000
_cell.length_c   1.000
_cell.angle_alpha   90.00
_cell.angle_beta   90.00
_cell.angle_gamma   90.00
#
_symmetry.space_group_name_H-M   'P 1'
#
loop_
_entity.id
_entity.type
_entity.pdbx_description
1 polymer ?
#
loop_
_entity_poly.entity_id
_entity_poly.type
_entity_poly.pdbx_seq_one_letter_code
_entity_poly.pdbx_strand_id
1 'polypeptide(L)'
;MIRRINPYRPGAGRTPPLLAGREQPRADFERLLDTVTATGQGDRSWIMSGLRGVGKTVLLNDYVAIAGDKAWLTVKVEATRAQSLAATLTKALYVPLRKLTTQGGRVSAAWSKAVAVFSAFRLTVDPTGTYSFGVDIKPAAGTADTGELSL
;
A
#
# COMPACT_ATOMS: atom_id res chain seq x y z
N MET A 1 -34.54 -22.59 19.57
CA MET A 1 -33.83 -22.45 18.29
C MET A 1 -32.90 -21.24 18.42
N ILE A 2 -31.59 -21.44 18.61
CA ILE A 2 -30.64 -20.33 18.82
C ILE A 2 -30.45 -19.62 17.47
N ARG A 3 -30.98 -18.40 17.36
CA ARG A 3 -30.76 -17.51 16.22
C ARG A 3 -29.25 -17.24 16.13
N ARG A 4 -28.55 -17.90 15.21
CA ARG A 4 -27.15 -17.57 14.89
C ARG A 4 -27.13 -16.13 14.37
N ILE A 5 -26.72 -15.21 15.23
CA ILE A 5 -26.54 -13.81 14.86
C ILE A 5 -25.44 -13.78 13.81
N ASN A 6 -25.74 -13.24 12.63
CA ASN A 6 -24.70 -13.00 11.62
C ASN A 6 -23.63 -12.09 12.27
N PRO A 7 -22.39 -12.57 12.47
CA PRO A 7 -21.34 -11.80 13.15
C PRO A 7 -20.90 -10.59 12.32
N TYR A 8 -21.28 -10.53 11.04
CA TYR A 8 -21.03 -9.41 10.16
C TYR A 8 -22.10 -8.33 10.35
N ARG A 9 -21.73 -7.26 11.07
CA ARG A 9 -22.50 -6.01 11.11
C ARG A 9 -21.91 -5.05 10.08
N PRO A 10 -22.57 -4.84 8.92
CA PRO A 10 -22.02 -3.97 7.89
C PRO A 10 -21.88 -2.54 8.43
N GLY A 11 -20.66 -2.02 8.32
CA GLY A 11 -20.28 -0.64 8.62
C GLY A 11 -19.13 -0.24 7.69
N ALA A 12 -18.74 1.04 7.68
CA ALA A 12 -17.68 1.55 6.82
C ALA A 12 -16.31 0.91 7.15
N GLY A 13 -16.03 -0.26 6.56
CA GLY A 13 -14.75 -0.96 6.71
C GLY A 13 -14.43 -1.48 8.11
N ARG A 14 -15.41 -1.60 9.02
CA ARG A 14 -15.16 -2.18 10.36
C ARG A 14 -14.72 -3.64 10.21
N THR A 15 -13.59 -3.97 10.83
CA THR A 15 -13.12 -5.34 10.92
C THR A 15 -14.10 -6.15 11.79
N PRO A 16 -14.75 -7.19 11.25
CA PRO A 16 -15.60 -8.06 12.04
C PRO A 16 -14.72 -8.88 12.99
N PRO A 17 -15.29 -9.37 14.10
CA PRO A 17 -14.56 -10.23 15.04
C PRO A 17 -14.11 -11.55 14.40
N LEU A 18 -14.72 -11.94 13.28
CA LEU A 18 -14.39 -13.15 12.54
C LEU A 18 -14.52 -12.90 11.03
N LEU A 19 -13.48 -13.27 10.27
CA LEU A 19 -13.41 -13.26 8.81
C LEU A 19 -13.63 -14.67 8.24
N ALA A 20 -14.80 -15.25 8.53
CA ALA A 20 -15.11 -16.64 8.15
C ALA A 20 -15.03 -16.86 6.63
N GLY A 21 -14.40 -17.96 6.20
CA GLY A 21 -14.31 -18.35 4.79
C GLY A 21 -13.31 -17.54 3.98
N ARG A 22 -12.39 -16.81 4.65
CA ARG A 22 -11.34 -16.00 4.04
C ARG A 22 -9.93 -16.48 4.38
N GLU A 23 -9.81 -17.69 4.91
CA GLU A 23 -8.56 -18.29 5.36
C GLU A 23 -7.60 -18.53 4.18
N GLN A 24 -8.11 -19.02 3.05
CA GLN A 24 -7.30 -19.26 1.84
C GLN A 24 -6.70 -17.96 1.26
N PRO A 25 -7.49 -16.90 0.95
CA PRO A 25 -6.94 -15.64 0.48
C PRO A 25 -5.89 -15.01 1.42
N ARG A 26 -6.06 -15.18 2.73
CA ARG A 26 -5.07 -14.73 3.73
C ARG A 26 -3.77 -15.52 3.63
N ALA A 27 -3.85 -16.84 3.60
CA ALA A 27 -2.68 -17.70 3.46
C ALA A 27 -1.94 -17.50 2.13
N ASP A 28 -2.66 -17.19 1.05
CA ASP A 28 -2.07 -16.80 -0.24
C ASP A 28 -1.30 -15.47 -0.10
N PHE A 29 -1.90 -14.48 0.56
CA PHE A 29 -1.27 -13.16 0.74
C PHE A 29 -0.05 -13.22 1.66
N GLU A 30 -0.09 -14.04 2.72
CA GLU A 30 1.06 -14.29 3.59
C GLU A 30 2.23 -14.91 2.82
N ARG A 31 1.97 -15.96 2.02
CA ARG A 31 2.98 -16.59 1.17
C ARG A 31 3.57 -15.62 0.14
N LEU A 32 2.72 -14.76 -0.43
CA LEU A 32 3.18 -13.70 -1.31
C LEU A 32 4.19 -12.80 -0.60
N LEU A 33 3.84 -12.25 0.57
CA LEU A 33 4.74 -11.36 1.31
C LEU A 33 6.06 -12.06 1.67
N ASP A 34 6.01 -13.31 2.10
CA ASP A 34 7.21 -14.09 2.42
C ASP A 34 8.11 -14.27 1.19
N THR A 35 7.51 -14.55 0.03
CA THR A 35 8.23 -14.69 -1.23
C THR A 35 8.88 -13.38 -1.66
N VAL A 36 8.16 -12.26 -1.60
CA VAL A 36 8.69 -10.95 -1.97
C VAL A 36 9.80 -10.53 -1.00
N THR A 37 9.65 -10.77 0.30
CA THR A 37 10.68 -10.47 1.30
C THR A 37 11.94 -11.32 1.07
N ALA A 38 11.81 -12.60 0.72
CA ALA A 38 12.96 -13.48 0.51
C ALA A 38 13.69 -13.24 -0.82
N THR A 39 12.95 -12.93 -1.89
CA THR A 39 13.50 -12.89 -3.26
C THR A 39 13.72 -11.47 -3.79
N GLY A 40 13.06 -10.46 -3.20
CA GLY A 40 13.00 -9.10 -3.72
C GLY A 40 12.18 -8.97 -5.00
N GLN A 41 11.53 -10.03 -5.47
CA GLN A 41 10.71 -10.02 -6.68
C GLN A 41 9.24 -9.83 -6.30
N GLY A 42 8.64 -8.72 -6.76
CA GLY A 42 7.21 -8.48 -6.61
C GLY A 42 6.37 -9.39 -7.50
N ASP A 43 5.13 -9.65 -7.09
CA ASP A 43 4.12 -10.34 -7.91
C ASP A 43 3.23 -9.32 -8.63
N ARG A 44 2.34 -9.82 -9.50
CA ARG A 44 1.29 -9.04 -10.15
C ARG A 44 0.38 -8.40 -9.10
N SER A 45 -0.14 -7.21 -9.42
CA SER A 45 -1.16 -6.54 -8.62
C SER A 45 -2.42 -7.40 -8.46
N TRP A 46 -2.91 -7.55 -7.24
CA TRP A 46 -4.15 -8.27 -6.96
C TRP A 46 -5.36 -7.36 -7.10
N ILE A 47 -6.37 -7.81 -7.85
CA ILE A 47 -7.65 -7.09 -8.01
C ILE A 47 -8.75 -7.93 -7.38
N MET A 48 -9.41 -7.37 -6.36
CA MET A 48 -10.50 -8.03 -5.65
C MET A 48 -11.84 -7.43 -6.09
N SER A 49 -12.61 -8.20 -6.86
CA SER A 49 -13.93 -7.80 -7.35
C SER A 49 -15.06 -8.55 -6.62
N GLY A 50 -16.30 -8.07 -6.76
CA GLY A 50 -17.49 -8.68 -6.17
C GLY A 50 -18.55 -7.69 -5.73
N LEU A 51 -19.73 -8.19 -5.35
CA LEU A 51 -20.90 -7.39 -4.97
C LEU A 51 -20.63 -6.45 -3.77
N ARG A 52 -21.46 -5.42 -3.62
CA ARG A 52 -21.39 -4.54 -2.43
C ARG A 52 -21.69 -5.36 -1.17
N GLY A 53 -21.01 -5.04 -0.07
CA GLY A 53 -21.25 -5.67 1.23
C GLY A 53 -20.52 -6.99 1.48
N VAL A 54 -19.86 -7.61 0.49
CA VAL A 54 -19.17 -8.92 0.65
C VAL A 54 -17.85 -8.89 1.45
N GLY A 55 -17.49 -7.73 2.03
CA GLY A 55 -16.30 -7.60 2.87
C GLY A 55 -14.99 -7.30 2.15
N LYS A 56 -15.00 -6.80 0.90
CA LYS A 56 -13.77 -6.47 0.16
C LYS A 56 -12.85 -5.51 0.92
N THR A 57 -13.38 -4.39 1.40
CA THR A 57 -12.62 -3.40 2.18
C THR A 57 -12.11 -3.97 3.50
N VAL A 58 -12.88 -4.87 4.12
CA VAL A 58 -12.47 -5.56 5.33
C VAL A 58 -11.27 -6.45 5.07
N LEU A 59 -11.30 -7.23 3.98
CA LEU A 59 -10.20 -8.10 3.61
C LEU A 59 -8.95 -7.31 3.21
N LEU A 60 -9.09 -6.14 2.56
CA LEU A 60 -7.97 -5.22 2.35
C LEU A 60 -7.37 -4.68 3.66
N ASN A 61 -8.20 -4.37 4.66
CA ASN A 61 -7.71 -3.95 5.98
C ASN A 61 -6.98 -5.10 6.70
N ASP A 62 -7.42 -6.34 6.51
CA ASP A 62 -6.79 -7.54 7.06
C ASP A 62 -5.41 -7.77 6.43
N TYR A 63 -5.27 -7.60 5.11
CA TYR A 63 -3.98 -7.62 4.43
C TYR A 63 -3.02 -6.53 4.92
N VAL A 64 -3.55 -5.33 5.21
CA VAL A 64 -2.75 -4.26 5.83
C VAL A 64 -2.23 -4.68 7.21
N ALA A 65 -3.04 -5.39 8.02
CA ALA A 65 -2.61 -5.90 9.32
C ALA A 65 -1.52 -6.97 9.17
N ILE A 66 -1.72 -7.96 8.29
CA ILE A 66 -0.74 -9.02 8.00
C ILE A 66 0.60 -8.43 7.54
N ALA A 67 0.55 -7.43 6.65
CA ALA A 67 1.74 -6.74 6.17
C ALA A 67 2.44 -5.97 7.31
N GLY A 68 1.67 -5.29 8.16
CA GLY A 68 2.18 -4.59 9.35
C GLY A 68 2.90 -5.53 10.33
N ASP A 69 2.35 -6.71 10.58
CA ASP A 69 2.97 -7.74 11.44
C ASP A 69 4.31 -8.25 10.88
N LYS A 70 4.49 -8.17 9.55
CA LYS A 70 5.73 -8.47 8.84
C LYS A 70 6.62 -7.23 8.61
N ALA A 71 6.36 -6.12 9.29
CA ALA A 71 7.09 -4.85 9.20
C ALA A 71 7.10 -4.19 7.80
N TRP A 72 6.10 -4.45 6.97
CA TRP A 72 5.92 -3.76 5.70
C TRP A 72 5.32 -2.37 5.89
N LEU A 73 5.80 -1.41 5.10
CA LEU A 73 5.17 -0.10 4.99
C LEU A 73 3.90 -0.20 4.14
N THR A 74 2.75 0.11 4.72
CA THR A 74 1.47 0.07 4.01
C THR A 74 0.82 1.45 3.95
N VAL A 75 0.15 1.75 2.83
CA VAL A 75 -0.76 2.90 2.71
C VAL A 75 -2.12 2.45 2.21
N LYS A 76 -3.18 3.10 2.69
CA LYS A 76 -4.54 2.87 2.23
C LYS A 76 -5.02 4.08 1.44
N VAL A 77 -5.43 3.86 0.21
CA VAL A 77 -5.93 4.90 -0.68
C VAL A 77 -7.32 4.54 -1.17
N GLU A 78 -8.19 5.55 -1.25
CA GLU A 78 -9.48 5.43 -1.93
C GLU A 78 -9.35 6.10 -3.30
N ALA A 79 -9.48 5.31 -4.36
CA ALA A 79 -9.44 5.83 -5.71
C ALA A 79 -10.75 6.55 -6.03
N THR A 80 -10.65 7.82 -6.43
CA THR A 80 -11.79 8.63 -6.88
C THR A 80 -11.53 9.14 -8.29
N ARG A 81 -12.58 9.60 -8.99
CA ARG A 81 -12.42 10.22 -10.31
C ARG A 81 -11.84 11.64 -10.26
N ALA A 82 -11.80 12.26 -9.09
CA ALA A 82 -11.39 13.65 -8.93
C ALA A 82 -9.87 13.85 -8.94
N GLN A 83 -9.11 12.79 -8.62
CA GLN A 83 -7.65 12.84 -8.52
C GLN A 83 -7.04 11.63 -9.22
N SER A 84 -5.85 11.81 -9.81
CA SER A 84 -5.12 10.68 -10.36
C SER A 84 -4.70 9.72 -9.24
N LEU A 85 -4.69 8.42 -9.55
CA LEU A 85 -4.20 7.41 -8.62
C LEU A 85 -2.74 7.67 -8.24
N ALA A 86 -1.92 8.08 -9.22
CA ALA A 86 -0.53 8.46 -9.01
C ALA A 86 -0.39 9.57 -7.95
N ALA A 87 -1.13 10.68 -8.08
CA ALA A 87 -1.08 11.77 -7.11
C ALA A 87 -1.56 11.32 -5.72
N THR A 88 -2.60 10.48 -5.67
CA THR A 88 -3.14 9.95 -4.41
C THR A 88 -2.13 9.05 -3.69
N LEU A 89 -1.46 8.15 -4.43
CA LEU A 89 -0.41 7.28 -3.90
C LEU A 89 0.80 8.08 -3.42
N THR A 90 1.28 9.05 -4.21
CA THR A 90 2.39 9.93 -3.84
C THR A 90 2.10 10.66 -2.53
N LYS A 91 0.90 11.23 -2.39
CA LYS A 91 0.50 11.91 -1.15
C LYS A 91 0.45 10.95 0.03
N ALA A 92 -0.10 9.76 -0.15
CA ALA A 92 -0.25 8.76 0.92
C ALA A 92 1.10 8.20 1.40
N LEU A 93 2.04 7.96 0.48
CA LEU A 93 3.36 7.39 0.78
C LEU A 93 4.35 8.40 1.37
N TYR A 94 4.14 9.69 1.13
CA TYR A 94 5.10 10.71 1.57
C TYR A 94 5.33 10.74 3.08
N VAL A 95 4.27 10.81 3.89
CA VAL A 95 4.41 10.92 5.35
C VAL A 95 5.07 9.68 5.96
N PRO A 96 4.64 8.45 5.62
CA PRO A 96 5.30 7.24 6.12
C PRO A 96 6.77 7.15 5.71
N LEU A 97 7.11 7.45 4.45
CA LEU A 97 8.50 7.41 3.98
C LEU A 97 9.37 8.46 4.67
N ARG A 98 8.85 9.69 4.88
CA ARG A 98 9.59 10.75 5.59
C ARG A 98 9.87 10.39 7.05
N LYS A 99 8.92 9.76 7.75
CA LYS A 99 9.13 9.34 9.14
C LYS A 99 10.28 8.32 9.26
N LEU A 100 10.39 7.42 8.28
CA LEU A 100 11.42 6.40 8.23
C LEU A 100 12.82 6.98 7.95
N THR A 101 12.92 8.06 7.16
CA THR A 101 14.21 8.72 6.90
C THR A 101 14.68 9.59 8.05
N THR A 102 13.79 10.16 8.86
CA THR A 102 14.18 11.04 9.98
C THR A 102 14.48 10.31 11.29
N GLN A 103 14.13 9.02 11.43
CA GLN A 103 14.27 8.26 12.70
C GLN A 103 15.55 7.41 12.85
N GLY A 104 16.62 7.70 12.12
CA GLY A 104 17.98 7.50 12.67
C GLY A 104 18.47 6.06 12.91
N GLY A 105 18.73 5.32 11.83
CA GLY A 105 19.66 4.20 11.80
C GLY A 105 20.32 4.14 10.42
N ARG A 106 21.47 3.45 10.25
CA ARG A 106 22.08 3.21 8.92
C ARG A 106 20.99 2.77 7.95
N VAL A 107 20.55 3.67 7.08
CA VAL A 107 19.56 3.36 6.03
C VAL A 107 20.26 2.33 5.14
N SER A 108 19.73 1.12 5.09
CA SER A 108 20.33 0.09 4.23
C SER A 108 20.33 0.61 2.79
N ALA A 109 21.33 0.24 1.99
CA ALA A 109 21.43 0.71 0.60
C ALA A 109 20.16 0.42 -0.22
N ALA A 110 19.44 -0.66 0.10
CA ALA A 110 18.16 -0.99 -0.50
C ALA A 110 17.06 0.04 -0.16
N TRP A 111 17.03 0.56 1.07
CA TRP A 111 16.08 1.59 1.49
C TRP A 111 16.38 2.96 0.87
N SER A 112 17.67 3.34 0.79
CA SER A 112 18.07 4.56 0.07
C SER A 112 17.64 4.52 -1.39
N LYS A 113 17.76 3.34 -2.04
CA LYS A 113 17.27 3.13 -3.40
C LYS A 113 15.74 3.25 -3.49
N ALA A 114 14.98 2.63 -2.58
CA ALA A 114 13.53 2.73 -2.57
C ALA A 114 13.02 4.18 -2.40
N VAL A 115 13.64 4.94 -1.49
CA VAL A 115 13.30 6.35 -1.30
C VAL A 115 13.72 7.20 -2.50
N ALA A 116 14.87 6.93 -3.11
CA ALA A 116 15.30 7.63 -4.32
C ALA A 116 14.37 7.38 -5.52
N VAL A 117 13.91 6.14 -5.71
CA VAL A 117 12.90 5.78 -6.74
C VAL A 117 11.57 6.47 -6.47
N PHE A 118 11.09 6.47 -5.22
CA PHE A 118 9.87 7.20 -4.88
C PHE A 118 9.99 8.71 -5.07
N SER A 119 11.17 9.27 -4.79
CA SER A 119 11.45 10.70 -4.97
C SER A 119 11.45 11.07 -6.46
N ALA A 120 11.92 10.18 -7.34
CA ALA A 120 11.82 10.35 -8.79
C ALA A 120 10.36 10.32 -9.26
N PHE A 121 9.56 9.36 -8.78
CA PHE A 121 8.12 9.29 -9.07
C PHE A 121 7.38 10.55 -8.62
N ARG A 122 7.73 11.10 -7.44
CA ARG A 122 7.16 12.35 -6.93
C ARG A 122 7.47 13.54 -7.84
N LEU A 123 8.70 13.63 -8.34
CA LEU A 123 9.14 14.74 -9.17
C LEU A 123 8.37 14.80 -10.49
N THR A 124 7.99 13.64 -11.03
CA THR A 124 7.25 13.58 -12.30
C THR A 124 5.74 13.79 -12.16
N VAL A 125 5.14 13.38 -11.04
CA VAL A 125 3.69 13.51 -10.84
C VAL A 125 3.25 14.95 -10.54
N ASP A 126 4.16 15.87 -10.18
CA ASP A 126 3.85 17.29 -9.97
C ASP A 126 4.78 18.23 -10.78
N PRO A 127 4.57 18.38 -12.11
CA PRO A 127 5.31 19.33 -12.94
C PRO A 127 5.04 20.80 -12.56
N THR A 128 3.95 21.06 -11.83
CA THR A 128 3.47 22.40 -11.47
C THR A 128 4.01 22.94 -10.14
N GLY A 129 4.74 22.12 -9.38
CA GLY A 129 5.36 22.57 -8.13
C GLY A 129 4.39 23.03 -7.04
N THR A 130 3.11 22.66 -7.14
CA THR A 130 2.09 23.11 -6.17
C THR A 130 2.34 22.51 -4.79
N TYR A 131 3.09 21.40 -4.74
CA TYR A 131 3.63 20.91 -3.49
C TYR A 131 5.14 20.64 -3.56
N SER A 132 5.94 21.63 -3.14
CA SER A 132 7.40 21.51 -2.99
C SER A 132 7.77 20.60 -1.81
N PHE A 133 7.73 19.31 -2.11
CA PHE A 133 8.02 18.18 -1.24
C PHE A 133 9.48 17.95 -0.83
N GLY A 134 10.07 18.72 0.08
CA GLY A 134 11.48 18.57 0.50
C GLY A 134 11.85 17.17 1.05
N VAL A 135 12.57 16.37 0.26
CA VAL A 135 13.34 15.20 0.69
C VAL A 135 14.74 15.37 0.09
N ASP A 136 15.76 15.49 0.95
CA ASP A 136 17.17 15.71 0.56
C ASP A 136 17.83 14.42 0.05
N ILE A 137 17.20 13.74 -0.91
CA ILE A 137 17.71 12.51 -1.51
C ILE A 137 17.71 12.69 -3.02
N LYS A 138 18.88 12.48 -3.65
CA LYS A 138 19.01 12.53 -5.11
C LYS A 138 18.04 11.51 -5.73
N PRO A 139 17.13 11.93 -6.62
CA PRO A 139 16.19 11.01 -7.30
C PRO A 139 16.95 9.94 -8.08
N ALA A 140 16.42 8.72 -8.12
CA ALA A 140 16.99 7.65 -8.94
C ALA A 140 16.60 7.87 -10.41
N ALA A 141 17.56 8.21 -11.26
CA ALA A 141 17.31 8.44 -12.68
C ALA A 141 16.95 7.14 -13.42
N GLY A 142 15.95 7.21 -14.32
CA GLY A 142 15.60 6.18 -15.30
C GLY A 142 14.82 4.97 -14.77
N THR A 143 14.29 5.00 -13.54
CA THR A 143 13.54 3.87 -12.96
C THR A 143 12.06 4.20 -12.72
N ALA A 144 11.70 5.46 -12.43
CA ALA A 144 10.32 5.85 -12.15
C ALA A 144 10.01 7.31 -12.55
N ASP A 145 10.69 7.80 -13.58
CA ASP A 145 10.76 9.23 -13.89
C ASP A 145 9.68 9.67 -14.90
N THR A 146 8.83 8.75 -15.35
CA THR A 146 7.80 9.00 -16.37
C THR A 146 6.47 9.47 -15.80
N GLY A 147 6.19 9.19 -14.52
CA GLY A 147 4.92 9.54 -13.88
C GLY A 147 3.69 8.77 -14.43
N GLU A 148 3.90 7.89 -15.40
CA GLU A 148 2.90 7.08 -16.07
C GLU A 148 2.77 5.73 -15.34
N LEU A 149 1.54 5.36 -14.94
CA LEU A 149 1.27 4.09 -14.28
C LEU A 149 0.91 2.96 -15.26
N SER A 150 0.63 3.31 -16.51
CA SER A 150 0.47 2.36 -17.62
C SER A 150 1.80 2.22 -18.34
N LEU A 151 2.34 1.01 -18.40
CA LEU A 151 3.43 0.67 -19.33
C LEU A 151 2.97 0.78 -20.78
#